data_AF-A0A2X3I345-F1
#
_entry.id   AF-A0A2X3I345-F1
#
_cell.length_a   1.000
_cell.length_b   1.000
_cell.length_c   1.000
_cell.angle_alpha   90.00
_cell.angle_beta   90.00
_cell.angle_gamma   90.00
#
_symmetry.space_group_name_H-M   'P 1'
#
loop_
_entity.id
_entity.type
_entity.pdbx_description
1 polymer ?
#
loop_
_entity_poly.entity_id
_entity_poly.type
_entity_poly.pdbx_seq_one_letter_code
_entity_poly.pdbx_strand_id
1 'polypeptide(L)'
;MVKTGDTLDIGNGKQLIFVETPMLHWPDSMMTYLSGDAVLFSNDAFGQHYCDEHLFNDEVDQTELYEQCQRYYANILTPFSRLVTPKITEILGFNLPVEMIATSHGVVWRDNPTQIVEKYLEWAADYQEDRITIFYDTMSNNTRMMADAIAQGITEVDPRVAVKIFNVARSDKNDILTNVFRSKGVLVGTSTMNNVMMPKIAGLVEEMTGLRFRNKRASAFGSHGWSGGAVDRLSTRLQDAGFEMSLSLKAKWRPDIDALELCRQHGRDIARQWALSPLPVAEAATTPEPQDCACAAAAAADLGPMMQCSVCQWVYDPAKGEPNQDVQPGTPWSEVPDNFLCPECSLGKDVFDVLATEAK
;
A
#
# COMPACT_ATOMS: atom_id res chain seq x y z
N MET A 1 -31.99 -25.62 -20.12
CA MET A 1 -31.00 -25.45 -19.03
C MET A 1 -30.05 -26.62 -19.10
N VAL A 2 -28.76 -26.35 -19.04
CA VAL A 2 -27.68 -27.35 -18.98
C VAL A 2 -27.14 -27.39 -17.56
N LYS A 3 -26.61 -28.54 -17.15
CA LYS A 3 -25.98 -28.77 -15.84
C LYS A 3 -24.53 -29.20 -16.02
N THR A 4 -23.77 -29.22 -14.93
CA THR A 4 -22.40 -29.76 -14.95
C THR A 4 -22.37 -31.18 -15.51
N GLY A 5 -21.59 -31.39 -16.56
CA GLY A 5 -21.42 -32.67 -17.24
C GLY A 5 -22.40 -32.92 -18.38
N ASP A 6 -23.41 -32.06 -18.58
CA ASP A 6 -24.22 -32.10 -19.80
C ASP A 6 -23.35 -31.82 -21.02
N THR A 7 -23.67 -32.48 -22.13
CA THR A 7 -22.90 -32.39 -23.37
C THR A 7 -23.77 -31.99 -24.56
N LEU A 8 -23.16 -31.29 -25.53
CA LEU A 8 -23.77 -30.94 -26.80
C LEU A 8 -22.81 -31.29 -27.94
N ASP A 9 -23.14 -32.31 -28.71
CA ASP A 9 -22.38 -32.71 -29.91
C ASP A 9 -22.52 -31.63 -31.01
N ILE A 10 -21.38 -31.25 -31.59
CA ILE A 10 -21.30 -30.27 -32.68
C ILE A 10 -20.72 -30.88 -33.97
N GLY A 11 -20.55 -32.21 -34.00
CA GLY A 11 -20.01 -32.95 -35.13
C GLY A 11 -18.48 -33.00 -35.14
N ASN A 12 -17.92 -33.68 -36.15
CA ASN A 12 -16.47 -33.86 -36.33
C ASN A 12 -15.75 -34.48 -35.12
N GLY A 13 -16.46 -35.27 -34.30
CA GLY A 13 -15.91 -35.87 -33.08
C GLY A 13 -15.68 -34.86 -31.94
N LYS A 14 -16.30 -33.68 -32.00
CA LYS A 14 -16.20 -32.64 -30.98
C LYS A 14 -17.55 -32.42 -30.29
N GLN A 15 -17.50 -32.12 -29.01
CA GLN A 15 -18.68 -31.78 -28.21
C GLN A 15 -18.34 -30.65 -27.23
N LEU A 16 -19.37 -29.88 -26.88
CA LEU A 16 -19.32 -28.93 -25.78
C LEU A 16 -19.71 -29.64 -24.49
N ILE A 17 -19.00 -29.35 -23.40
CA ILE A 17 -19.26 -29.83 -22.05
C ILE A 17 -19.52 -28.62 -21.17
N PHE A 18 -20.64 -28.59 -20.46
CA PHE A 18 -21.01 -27.47 -19.59
C PHE A 18 -20.59 -27.72 -18.15
N VAL A 19 -20.10 -26.69 -17.45
CA VAL A 19 -19.72 -26.73 -16.04
C VAL A 19 -20.34 -25.54 -15.32
N GLU A 20 -21.28 -25.78 -14.41
CA GLU A 20 -21.90 -24.73 -13.62
C GLU A 20 -20.90 -24.13 -12.63
N THR A 21 -20.84 -22.81 -12.52
CA THR A 21 -19.94 -22.09 -11.62
C THR A 21 -20.70 -21.02 -10.82
N PRO A 22 -21.74 -21.40 -10.07
CA PRO A 22 -22.60 -20.44 -9.39
C PRO A 22 -21.80 -19.59 -8.39
N MET A 23 -22.09 -18.29 -8.37
CA MET A 23 -21.39 -17.27 -7.58
C MET A 23 -19.91 -17.08 -7.96
N LEU A 24 -19.51 -17.47 -9.16
CA LEU A 24 -18.21 -17.16 -9.77
C LEU A 24 -18.40 -16.40 -11.11
N HIS A 25 -18.95 -15.17 -11.10
CA HIS A 25 -19.29 -14.37 -9.92
C HIS A 25 -20.81 -14.11 -9.74
N TRP A 26 -21.66 -14.63 -10.63
CA TRP A 26 -23.13 -14.53 -10.54
C TRP A 26 -23.79 -15.90 -10.35
N PRO A 27 -25.06 -15.96 -9.89
CA PRO A 27 -25.77 -17.22 -9.69
C PRO A 27 -25.93 -18.07 -10.96
N ASP A 28 -25.92 -17.45 -12.14
CA ASP A 28 -26.09 -18.07 -13.46
C ASP A 28 -24.77 -18.37 -14.18
N SER A 29 -23.63 -18.03 -13.59
CA SER A 29 -22.31 -18.24 -14.18
C SER A 29 -22.06 -19.73 -14.47
N MET A 30 -21.55 -20.02 -15.66
CA MET A 30 -21.09 -21.33 -16.09
C MET A 30 -19.92 -21.19 -17.06
N MET A 31 -19.15 -22.26 -17.22
CA MET A 31 -18.09 -22.39 -18.22
C MET A 31 -18.50 -23.42 -19.27
N THR A 32 -17.95 -23.28 -20.47
CA THR A 32 -18.14 -24.25 -21.56
C THR A 32 -16.78 -24.76 -22.02
N TYR A 33 -16.60 -26.08 -22.07
CA TYR A 33 -15.38 -26.70 -22.56
C TYR A 33 -15.62 -27.36 -23.92
N LEU A 34 -14.69 -27.20 -24.86
CA LEU A 34 -14.75 -27.81 -26.19
C LEU A 34 -13.76 -28.98 -26.30
N SER A 35 -14.28 -30.19 -26.50
CA SER A 35 -13.45 -31.38 -26.68
C SER A 35 -12.70 -31.38 -28.02
N GLY A 36 -11.59 -32.12 -28.08
CA GLY A 36 -10.72 -32.16 -29.26
C GLY A 36 -9.79 -30.96 -29.31
N ASP A 37 -10.34 -29.74 -29.42
CA ASP A 37 -9.54 -28.51 -29.43
C ASP A 37 -9.00 -28.11 -28.04
N ALA A 38 -9.54 -28.70 -26.97
CA ALA A 38 -9.09 -28.49 -25.59
C ALA A 38 -9.15 -27.02 -25.15
N VAL A 39 -10.23 -26.32 -25.54
CA VAL A 39 -10.46 -24.91 -25.21
C VAL A 39 -11.51 -24.79 -24.11
N LEU A 40 -11.16 -24.07 -23.04
CA LEU A 40 -12.09 -23.68 -21.98
C LEU A 40 -12.59 -22.25 -22.22
N PHE A 41 -13.88 -22.10 -22.50
CA PHE A 41 -14.56 -20.81 -22.52
C PHE A 41 -15.01 -20.47 -21.09
N SER A 42 -14.18 -19.72 -20.37
CA SER A 42 -14.33 -19.48 -18.93
C SER A 42 -15.16 -18.25 -18.56
N ASN A 43 -15.59 -17.47 -19.56
CA ASN A 43 -16.30 -16.21 -19.37
C ASN A 43 -15.48 -15.29 -18.42
N ASP A 44 -16.05 -14.79 -17.34
CA ASP A 44 -15.41 -13.81 -16.46
C ASP A 44 -14.23 -14.38 -15.66
N ALA A 45 -14.20 -15.70 -15.42
CA ALA A 45 -13.10 -16.32 -14.73
C ALA A 45 -11.83 -16.29 -15.60
N PHE A 46 -10.70 -15.97 -14.97
CA PHE A 46 -9.38 -15.80 -15.61
C PHE A 46 -9.27 -14.62 -16.58
N GLY A 47 -10.32 -13.81 -16.71
CA GLY A 47 -10.33 -12.61 -17.55
C GLY A 47 -9.80 -11.36 -16.84
N GLN A 48 -9.68 -10.28 -17.63
CA GLN A 48 -9.19 -8.99 -17.17
C GLN A 48 -9.68 -7.86 -18.09
N HIS A 49 -9.80 -6.66 -17.54
CA HIS A 49 -10.11 -5.48 -18.33
C HIS A 49 -8.83 -4.86 -18.90
N TYR A 50 -8.37 -5.43 -20.00
CA TYR A 50 -7.17 -4.98 -20.72
C TYR A 50 -7.47 -4.95 -22.22
N CYS A 51 -7.31 -3.78 -22.85
CA CYS A 51 -7.60 -3.59 -24.26
C CYS A 51 -6.29 -3.54 -25.04
N ASP A 52 -6.12 -4.49 -25.94
CA ASP A 52 -5.02 -4.56 -26.91
C ASP A 52 -5.61 -5.06 -28.25
N GLU A 53 -4.96 -4.74 -29.36
CA GLU A 53 -5.36 -5.26 -30.68
C GLU A 53 -4.97 -6.73 -30.83
N HIS A 54 -3.94 -7.18 -30.10
CA HIS A 54 -3.54 -8.58 -30.05
C HIS A 54 -4.48 -9.37 -29.14
N LEU A 55 -4.80 -10.59 -29.56
CA LEU A 55 -5.77 -11.43 -28.86
C LEU A 55 -5.13 -12.32 -27.80
N PHE A 56 -3.84 -12.68 -27.95
CA PHE A 56 -3.24 -13.75 -27.17
C PHE A 56 -2.30 -13.25 -26.08
N ASN A 57 -2.21 -14.01 -24.97
CA ASN A 57 -1.45 -13.59 -23.80
C ASN A 57 0.05 -13.38 -24.07
N ASP A 58 0.66 -14.12 -25.00
CA ASP A 58 2.08 -14.02 -25.36
C ASP A 58 2.40 -12.84 -26.29
N GLU A 59 1.38 -12.14 -26.80
CA GLU A 59 1.53 -11.04 -27.77
C GLU A 59 1.44 -9.65 -27.12
N VAL A 60 1.18 -9.59 -25.81
CA VAL A 60 0.93 -8.34 -25.08
C VAL A 60 1.99 -8.05 -24.02
N ASP A 61 1.96 -6.83 -23.45
CA ASP A 61 2.81 -6.50 -22.30
C ASP A 61 2.42 -7.33 -21.07
N GLN A 62 3.39 -8.10 -20.56
CA GLN A 62 3.15 -9.03 -19.44
C GLN A 62 2.93 -8.31 -18.10
N THR A 63 3.49 -7.11 -17.94
CA THR A 63 3.33 -6.32 -16.73
C THR A 63 1.92 -5.76 -16.67
N GLU A 64 1.48 -5.10 -17.75
CA GLU A 64 0.12 -4.55 -17.85
C GLU A 64 -0.94 -5.66 -17.74
N LEU A 65 -0.73 -6.78 -18.42
CA LEU A 65 -1.60 -7.96 -18.32
C LEU A 65 -1.77 -8.41 -16.86
N TYR A 66 -0.65 -8.63 -16.16
CA TYR A 66 -0.69 -9.10 -14.77
C TYR A 66 -1.34 -8.09 -13.82
N GLU A 67 -1.05 -6.80 -13.99
CA GLU A 67 -1.66 -5.72 -13.20
C GLU A 67 -3.18 -5.72 -13.36
N GLN A 68 -3.69 -5.87 -14.59
CA GLN A 68 -5.13 -5.92 -14.83
C GLN A 68 -5.77 -7.20 -14.28
N CYS A 69 -5.13 -8.36 -14.41
CA CYS A 69 -5.62 -9.61 -13.82
C CYS A 69 -5.74 -9.51 -12.29
N GLN A 70 -4.70 -9.00 -11.62
CA GLN A 70 -4.71 -8.86 -10.16
C GLN A 70 -5.72 -7.79 -9.71
N ARG A 71 -5.84 -6.68 -10.44
CA ARG A 71 -6.85 -5.64 -10.18
C ARG A 71 -8.26 -6.19 -10.31
N TYR A 72 -8.53 -6.98 -11.35
CA TYR A 72 -9.82 -7.64 -11.58
C TYR A 72 -10.18 -8.59 -10.43
N TYR A 73 -9.27 -9.49 -10.07
CA TYR A 73 -9.50 -10.44 -8.99
C TYR A 73 -9.77 -9.74 -7.65
N ALA A 74 -8.90 -8.79 -7.28
CA ALA A 74 -9.00 -8.07 -6.01
C ALA A 74 -10.34 -7.36 -5.84
N ASN A 75 -10.84 -6.70 -6.90
CA ASN A 75 -12.00 -5.82 -6.82
C ASN A 75 -13.34 -6.55 -7.08
N ILE A 76 -13.33 -7.76 -7.65
CA ILE A 76 -14.56 -8.47 -8.04
C ILE A 76 -14.66 -9.84 -7.36
N LEU A 77 -13.57 -10.60 -7.33
CA LEU A 77 -13.60 -12.04 -7.01
C LEU A 77 -13.22 -12.37 -5.56
N THR A 78 -12.55 -11.45 -4.84
CA THR A 78 -12.21 -11.61 -3.41
C THR A 78 -13.37 -12.15 -2.54
N PRO A 79 -14.62 -11.65 -2.60
CA PRO A 79 -15.70 -12.17 -1.75
C PRO A 79 -16.11 -13.62 -2.08
N PHE A 80 -15.68 -14.14 -3.23
CA PHE A 80 -15.98 -15.48 -3.72
C PHE A 80 -14.76 -16.42 -3.68
N SER A 81 -13.61 -15.99 -3.13
CA SER A 81 -12.37 -16.78 -3.11
C SER A 81 -12.53 -18.19 -2.53
N ARG A 82 -13.44 -18.38 -1.55
CA ARG A 82 -13.73 -19.72 -0.97
C ARG A 82 -14.34 -20.72 -1.96
N LEU A 83 -14.91 -20.24 -3.06
CA LEU A 83 -15.51 -21.06 -4.12
C LEU A 83 -14.50 -21.38 -5.25
N VAL A 84 -13.43 -20.61 -5.37
CA VAL A 84 -12.44 -20.73 -6.45
C VAL A 84 -11.71 -22.07 -6.38
N THR A 85 -11.06 -22.39 -5.26
CA THR A 85 -10.27 -23.62 -5.13
C THR A 85 -11.10 -24.90 -5.30
N PRO A 86 -12.28 -25.05 -4.66
CA PRO A 86 -13.14 -26.21 -4.92
C PRO A 86 -13.55 -26.33 -6.39
N LYS A 87 -13.90 -25.21 -7.05
CA LYS A 87 -14.33 -25.26 -8.45
C LYS A 87 -13.19 -25.61 -9.41
N ILE A 88 -12.00 -25.05 -9.20
CA ILE A 88 -10.81 -25.43 -9.98
C ILE A 88 -10.50 -26.92 -9.74
N THR A 89 -10.60 -27.40 -8.50
CA THR A 89 -10.36 -28.82 -8.18
C THR A 89 -11.38 -29.75 -8.86
N GLU A 90 -12.65 -29.36 -8.93
CA GLU A 90 -13.70 -30.09 -9.66
C GLU A 90 -13.38 -30.16 -11.16
N ILE A 91 -12.99 -29.03 -11.78
CA ILE A 91 -12.62 -28.96 -13.20
C ILE A 91 -11.41 -29.84 -13.50
N LEU A 92 -10.35 -29.76 -12.67
CA LEU A 92 -9.17 -30.62 -12.80
C LEU A 92 -9.52 -32.11 -12.64
N GLY A 93 -10.51 -32.44 -11.81
CA GLY A 93 -11.01 -33.80 -11.61
C GLY A 93 -11.60 -34.44 -12.87
N PHE A 94 -12.01 -33.66 -13.87
CA PHE A 94 -12.47 -34.18 -15.16
C PHE A 94 -11.33 -34.70 -16.03
N ASN A 95 -10.06 -34.44 -15.69
CA ASN A 95 -8.87 -34.82 -16.45
C ASN A 95 -8.97 -34.43 -17.94
N LEU A 96 -9.58 -33.27 -18.21
CA LEU A 96 -9.68 -32.70 -19.55
C LEU A 96 -8.40 -31.91 -19.85
N PRO A 97 -7.75 -32.13 -21.01
CA PRO A 97 -6.62 -31.29 -21.41
C PRO A 97 -7.07 -29.84 -21.59
N VAL A 98 -6.21 -28.88 -21.26
CA VAL A 98 -6.48 -27.45 -21.44
C VAL A 98 -5.32 -26.84 -22.21
N GLU A 99 -5.55 -26.62 -23.50
CA GLU A 99 -4.59 -25.99 -24.42
C GLU A 99 -4.83 -24.48 -24.51
N MET A 100 -6.08 -24.03 -24.34
CA MET A 100 -6.41 -22.60 -24.28
C MET A 100 -7.52 -22.30 -23.27
N ILE A 101 -7.45 -21.11 -22.68
CA ILE A 101 -8.53 -20.51 -21.88
C ILE A 101 -8.99 -19.22 -22.56
N ALA A 102 -10.19 -19.27 -23.15
CA ALA A 102 -10.81 -18.14 -23.83
C ALA A 102 -11.83 -17.48 -22.90
N THR A 103 -11.45 -16.34 -22.33
CA THR A 103 -12.27 -15.58 -21.38
C THR A 103 -13.28 -14.68 -22.12
N SER A 104 -14.18 -14.03 -21.39
CA SER A 104 -15.06 -12.97 -21.94
C SER A 104 -14.37 -11.60 -22.05
N HIS A 105 -13.21 -11.43 -21.41
CA HIS A 105 -12.56 -10.14 -21.20
C HIS A 105 -11.04 -10.25 -21.34
N GLY A 106 -10.48 -9.47 -22.27
CA GLY A 106 -9.05 -9.36 -22.49
C GLY A 106 -8.52 -10.47 -23.40
N VAL A 107 -7.38 -11.03 -23.03
CA VAL A 107 -6.65 -11.98 -23.87
C VAL A 107 -7.19 -13.41 -23.77
N VAL A 108 -6.98 -14.19 -24.82
CA VAL A 108 -7.03 -15.65 -24.80
C VAL A 108 -5.68 -16.17 -24.29
N TRP A 109 -5.72 -17.00 -23.25
CA TRP A 109 -4.54 -17.68 -22.74
C TRP A 109 -4.24 -18.89 -23.61
N ARG A 110 -3.18 -18.84 -24.43
CA ARG A 110 -2.72 -19.97 -25.25
C ARG A 110 -1.31 -20.44 -24.88
N ASP A 111 -0.45 -19.53 -24.47
CA ASP A 111 0.91 -19.86 -24.03
C ASP A 111 0.89 -20.05 -22.52
N ASN A 112 1.19 -21.27 -22.07
CA ASN A 112 1.12 -21.67 -20.67
C ASN A 112 -0.21 -21.25 -19.98
N PRO A 113 -1.38 -21.73 -20.44
CA PRO A 113 -2.68 -21.27 -19.94
C PRO A 113 -2.90 -21.56 -18.46
N THR A 114 -2.19 -22.53 -17.87
CA THR A 114 -2.29 -22.85 -16.45
C THR A 114 -1.71 -21.76 -15.55
N GLN A 115 -0.91 -20.83 -16.07
CA GLN A 115 -0.34 -19.73 -15.28
C GLN A 115 -1.41 -18.90 -14.56
N ILE A 116 -2.52 -18.59 -15.22
CA ILE A 116 -3.59 -17.79 -14.61
C ILE A 116 -4.42 -18.62 -13.61
N VAL A 117 -4.53 -19.94 -13.84
CA VAL A 117 -5.20 -20.87 -12.92
C VAL A 117 -4.42 -20.96 -11.61
N GLU A 118 -3.10 -21.10 -11.69
CA GLU A 118 -2.20 -21.10 -10.52
C GLU A 118 -2.29 -19.78 -9.75
N LYS A 119 -2.33 -18.64 -10.45
CA LYS A 119 -2.53 -17.34 -9.81
C LYS A 119 -3.88 -17.23 -9.11
N TYR A 120 -4.95 -17.74 -9.69
CA TYR A 120 -6.25 -17.76 -9.01
C TYR A 120 -6.26 -18.63 -7.76
N LEU A 121 -5.53 -19.76 -7.75
CA LEU A 121 -5.35 -20.59 -6.56
C LEU A 121 -4.56 -19.87 -5.47
N GLU A 122 -3.47 -19.19 -5.85
CA GLU A 122 -2.66 -18.35 -4.96
C GLU A 122 -3.51 -17.21 -4.36
N TRP A 123 -4.24 -16.48 -5.21
CA TRP A 123 -5.09 -15.36 -4.83
C TRP A 123 -6.28 -15.76 -3.96
N ALA A 124 -6.85 -16.95 -4.18
CA ALA A 124 -7.97 -17.46 -3.41
C ALA A 124 -7.60 -17.86 -1.96
N ALA A 125 -6.33 -18.14 -1.70
CA ALA A 125 -5.84 -18.63 -0.42
C ALA A 125 -5.57 -17.49 0.58
N ASP A 126 -6.54 -16.61 0.78
CA ASP A 126 -6.44 -15.43 1.66
C ASP A 126 -5.14 -14.62 1.42
N TYR A 127 -4.84 -14.37 0.14
CA TYR A 127 -3.55 -13.86 -0.33
C TYR A 127 -3.08 -12.60 0.39
N GLN A 128 -1.77 -12.55 0.65
CA GLN A 128 -1.07 -11.38 1.16
C GLN A 128 0.45 -11.48 0.89
N GLU A 129 1.06 -10.33 0.66
CA GLU A 129 2.50 -10.11 0.57
C GLU A 129 3.01 -9.49 1.88
N ASP A 130 4.33 -9.35 2.01
CA ASP A 130 4.94 -8.52 3.04
C ASP A 130 4.76 -7.02 2.72
N ARG A 131 3.51 -6.57 2.79
CA ARG A 131 3.05 -5.24 2.37
C ARG A 131 2.04 -4.68 3.36
N ILE A 132 2.14 -3.38 3.64
CA ILE A 132 1.16 -2.63 4.43
C ILE A 132 0.62 -1.47 3.60
N THR A 133 -0.71 -1.34 3.56
CA THR A 133 -1.37 -0.21 2.91
C THR A 133 -1.95 0.74 3.94
N ILE A 134 -1.54 2.01 3.88
CA ILE A 134 -2.05 3.10 4.69
C ILE A 134 -2.95 3.94 3.80
N PHE A 135 -4.20 4.17 4.21
CA PHE A 135 -5.09 5.06 3.47
C PHE A 135 -5.95 5.89 4.39
N TYR A 136 -6.19 7.14 4.00
CA TYR A 136 -6.90 8.09 4.85
C TYR A 136 -7.63 9.16 4.05
N ASP A 137 -8.54 9.87 4.71
CA ASP A 137 -9.03 11.18 4.27
C ASP A 137 -8.67 12.23 5.33
N THR A 138 -8.56 13.50 4.94
CA THR A 138 -8.18 14.57 5.85
C THR A 138 -8.73 15.92 5.40
N MET A 139 -9.20 16.74 6.36
CA MET A 139 -9.68 18.10 6.09
C MET A 139 -8.55 19.14 6.13
N SER A 140 -7.54 18.93 6.98
CA SER A 140 -6.49 19.93 7.28
C SER A 140 -5.08 19.34 7.34
N ASN A 141 -4.85 18.20 6.67
CA ASN A 141 -3.58 17.45 6.63
C ASN A 141 -3.05 16.91 7.97
N ASN A 142 -3.72 17.10 9.09
CA ASN A 142 -3.26 16.55 10.38
C ASN A 142 -3.16 15.02 10.33
N THR A 143 -4.18 14.33 9.80
CA THR A 143 -4.16 12.87 9.64
C THR A 143 -3.17 12.41 8.58
N ARG A 144 -2.87 13.24 7.57
CA ARG A 144 -1.77 12.99 6.63
C ARG A 144 -0.42 12.94 7.37
N MET A 145 -0.14 13.93 8.21
CA MET A 145 1.11 13.96 8.99
C MET A 145 1.27 12.72 9.87
N MET A 146 0.18 12.25 10.48
CA MET A 146 0.19 10.99 11.23
C MET A 146 0.50 9.79 10.34
N ALA A 147 -0.10 9.70 9.14
CA ALA A 147 0.12 8.60 8.20
C ALA A 147 1.58 8.52 7.75
N ASP A 148 2.17 9.67 7.40
CA ASP A 148 3.57 9.77 6.96
C ASP A 148 4.54 9.35 8.09
N ALA A 149 4.28 9.78 9.33
CA ALA A 149 5.07 9.37 10.50
C ALA A 149 4.95 7.87 10.81
N ILE A 150 3.75 7.29 10.75
CA ILE A 150 3.56 5.85 10.92
C ILE A 150 4.38 5.09 9.87
N ALA A 151 4.34 5.52 8.60
CA ALA A 151 5.07 4.88 7.52
C ALA A 151 6.59 4.86 7.77
N GLN A 152 7.14 5.98 8.25
CA GLN A 152 8.56 6.07 8.65
C GLN A 152 8.89 5.02 9.71
N GLY A 153 8.09 4.93 10.78
CA GLY A 153 8.29 3.95 11.84
C GLY A 153 8.21 2.49 11.37
N ILE A 154 7.35 2.18 10.39
CA ILE A 154 7.27 0.85 9.79
C ILE A 154 8.58 0.52 9.05
N THR A 155 9.01 1.41 8.16
CA THR A 155 10.21 1.21 7.33
C THR A 155 11.49 1.16 8.14
N GLU A 156 11.60 1.91 9.25
CA GLU A 156 12.74 1.86 10.17
C GLU A 156 12.92 0.48 10.82
N VAL A 157 11.82 -0.20 11.15
CA VAL A 157 11.86 -1.48 11.89
C VAL A 157 11.94 -2.67 10.95
N ASP A 158 11.17 -2.65 9.87
CA ASP A 158 11.15 -3.75 8.90
C ASP A 158 11.26 -3.21 7.47
N PRO A 159 12.50 -3.05 6.96
CA PRO A 159 12.74 -2.56 5.59
C PRO A 159 12.19 -3.47 4.49
N ARG A 160 11.80 -4.71 4.81
CA ARG A 160 11.22 -5.67 3.85
C ARG A 160 9.77 -5.32 3.50
N VAL A 161 9.08 -4.62 4.40
CA VAL A 161 7.67 -4.28 4.23
C VAL A 161 7.52 -3.21 3.16
N ALA A 162 6.83 -3.56 2.07
CA ALA A 162 6.40 -2.57 1.10
C ALA A 162 5.29 -1.70 1.70
N VAL A 163 5.52 -0.40 1.87
CA VAL A 163 4.52 0.55 2.39
C VAL A 163 3.96 1.40 1.25
N LYS A 164 2.62 1.48 1.15
CA LYS A 164 1.93 2.40 0.24
C LYS A 164 0.97 3.29 1.01
N ILE A 165 0.97 4.57 0.68
CA ILE A 165 0.14 5.59 1.34
C ILE A 165 -0.81 6.20 0.30
N PHE A 166 -2.10 6.25 0.62
CA PHE A 166 -3.11 6.82 -0.25
C PHE A 166 -3.99 7.83 0.48
N ASN A 167 -4.24 8.97 -0.16
CA ASN A 167 -5.36 9.81 0.22
C ASN A 167 -6.58 9.37 -0.62
N VAL A 168 -7.63 8.86 0.03
CA VAL A 168 -8.82 8.30 -0.65
C VAL A 168 -9.59 9.34 -1.46
N ALA A 169 -9.40 10.64 -1.18
CA ALA A 169 -10.01 11.72 -1.95
C ALA A 169 -9.21 12.11 -3.20
N ARG A 170 -8.00 11.56 -3.37
CA ARG A 170 -7.03 11.97 -4.40
C ARG A 170 -6.42 10.78 -5.17
N SER A 171 -6.86 9.57 -4.90
CA SER A 171 -6.30 8.34 -5.49
C SER A 171 -7.42 7.51 -6.10
N ASP A 172 -7.08 6.64 -7.06
CA ASP A 172 -8.03 5.67 -7.59
C ASP A 172 -8.42 4.67 -6.50
N LYS A 173 -9.72 4.46 -6.34
CA LYS A 173 -10.27 3.62 -5.28
C LYS A 173 -9.89 2.14 -5.48
N ASN A 174 -9.94 1.67 -6.71
CA ASN A 174 -9.66 0.28 -7.03
C ASN A 174 -8.17 -0.06 -6.85
N ASP A 175 -7.27 0.90 -7.08
CA ASP A 175 -5.84 0.74 -6.76
C ASP A 175 -5.63 0.60 -5.25
N ILE A 176 -6.36 1.35 -4.43
CA ILE A 176 -6.31 1.18 -2.96
C ILE A 176 -6.75 -0.24 -2.60
N LEU A 177 -7.89 -0.70 -3.13
CA LEU A 177 -8.43 -2.03 -2.83
C LEU A 177 -7.51 -3.17 -3.32
N THR A 178 -6.86 -3.00 -4.47
CA THR A 178 -5.83 -3.95 -4.94
C THR A 178 -4.61 -3.97 -4.01
N ASN A 179 -4.19 -2.81 -3.50
CA ASN A 179 -3.13 -2.77 -2.49
C ASN A 179 -3.56 -3.40 -1.16
N VAL A 180 -4.82 -3.21 -0.73
CA VAL A 180 -5.40 -3.89 0.44
C VAL A 180 -5.40 -5.41 0.24
N PHE A 181 -5.84 -5.89 -0.93
CA PHE A 181 -5.82 -7.30 -1.30
C PHE A 181 -4.42 -7.91 -1.14
N ARG A 182 -3.38 -7.21 -1.58
CA ARG A 182 -1.97 -7.65 -1.48
C ARG A 182 -1.36 -7.47 -0.09
N SER A 183 -1.98 -6.71 0.81
CA SER A 183 -1.36 -6.37 2.11
C SER A 183 -1.64 -7.40 3.19
N LYS A 184 -0.67 -7.63 4.08
CA LYS A 184 -0.88 -8.40 5.34
C LYS A 184 -1.70 -7.62 6.37
N GLY A 185 -1.68 -6.29 6.26
CA GLY A 185 -2.49 -5.42 7.11
C GLY A 185 -2.61 -4.01 6.58
N VAL A 186 -3.53 -3.26 7.17
CA VAL A 186 -3.89 -1.90 6.74
C VAL A 186 -3.94 -0.93 7.90
N LEU A 187 -3.59 0.33 7.66
CA LEU A 187 -3.88 1.41 8.59
C LEU A 187 -4.84 2.40 7.95
N VAL A 188 -5.94 2.69 8.64
CA VAL A 188 -7.01 3.52 8.07
C VAL A 188 -7.17 4.79 8.87
N GLY A 189 -7.02 5.94 8.20
CA GLY A 189 -7.03 7.26 8.81
C GLY A 189 -8.31 8.04 8.57
N THR A 190 -8.89 8.61 9.62
CA THR A 190 -10.00 9.58 9.48
C THR A 190 -9.93 10.63 10.58
N SER A 191 -10.19 11.90 10.24
CA SER A 191 -10.52 12.89 11.27
C SER A 191 -11.97 12.77 11.72
N THR A 192 -12.29 13.26 12.93
CA THR A 192 -13.69 13.44 13.33
C THR A 192 -14.30 14.64 12.60
N MET A 193 -15.38 14.41 11.86
CA MET A 193 -16.19 15.42 11.19
C MET A 193 -17.64 15.27 11.67
N ASN A 194 -18.20 16.29 12.34
CA ASN A 194 -19.57 16.26 12.85
C ASN A 194 -19.91 14.99 13.66
N ASN A 195 -19.00 14.60 14.57
CA ASN A 195 -19.09 13.41 15.43
C ASN A 195 -19.10 12.05 14.69
N VAL A 196 -18.80 12.03 13.38
CA VAL A 196 -18.69 10.83 12.56
C VAL A 196 -17.34 10.80 11.84
N MET A 197 -17.04 9.67 11.17
CA MET A 197 -15.89 9.56 10.27
C MET A 197 -16.16 10.27 8.95
N MET A 198 -15.10 10.56 8.19
CA MET A 198 -15.22 11.18 6.88
C MET A 198 -15.94 10.26 5.89
N PRO A 199 -16.78 10.81 4.99
CA PRO A 199 -17.71 10.01 4.19
C PRO A 199 -17.02 9.05 3.21
N LYS A 200 -15.88 9.43 2.63
CA LYS A 200 -15.15 8.53 1.71
C LYS A 200 -14.56 7.33 2.43
N ILE A 201 -14.10 7.51 3.67
CA ILE A 201 -13.65 6.40 4.51
C ILE A 201 -14.82 5.50 4.86
N ALA A 202 -15.98 6.07 5.23
CA ALA A 202 -17.18 5.29 5.50
C ALA A 202 -17.61 4.44 4.30
N GLY A 203 -17.63 5.03 3.10
CA GLY A 203 -17.99 4.32 1.87
C GLY A 203 -16.98 3.23 1.49
N LEU A 204 -15.68 3.49 1.66
CA LEU A 204 -14.65 2.49 1.38
C LEU A 204 -14.72 1.32 2.37
N VAL A 205 -14.99 1.57 3.66
CA VAL A 205 -15.18 0.51 4.66
C VAL A 205 -16.43 -0.33 4.36
N GLU A 206 -17.50 0.29 3.88
CA GLU A 206 -18.70 -0.44 3.43
C GLU A 206 -18.35 -1.40 2.27
N GLU A 207 -17.60 -0.92 1.28
CA GLU A 207 -17.15 -1.75 0.16
C GLU A 207 -16.21 -2.88 0.60
N MET A 208 -15.26 -2.61 1.49
CA MET A 208 -14.38 -3.65 2.06
C MET A 208 -15.16 -4.70 2.85
N THR A 209 -16.26 -4.32 3.51
CA THR A 209 -17.16 -5.26 4.20
C THR A 209 -17.80 -6.21 3.19
N GLY A 210 -18.24 -5.69 2.04
CA GLY A 210 -18.75 -6.48 0.92
C GLY A 210 -17.71 -7.38 0.28
N LEU A 211 -16.47 -6.91 0.14
CA LEU A 211 -15.35 -7.65 -0.46
C LEU A 211 -14.79 -8.75 0.44
N ARG A 212 -15.04 -8.70 1.76
CA ARG A 212 -14.73 -9.77 2.71
C ARG A 212 -13.27 -10.20 2.71
N PHE A 213 -12.35 -9.26 2.84
CA PHE A 213 -10.93 -9.59 3.07
C PHE A 213 -10.76 -10.52 4.28
N ARG A 214 -9.77 -11.41 4.22
CA ARG A 214 -9.51 -12.45 5.24
C ARG A 214 -8.03 -12.49 5.59
N ASN A 215 -7.75 -12.91 6.82
CA ASN A 215 -6.40 -13.02 7.36
C ASN A 215 -5.60 -11.71 7.36
N LYS A 216 -6.29 -10.56 7.38
CA LYS A 216 -5.66 -9.23 7.38
C LYS A 216 -5.84 -8.53 8.72
N ARG A 217 -4.81 -7.82 9.14
CA ARG A 217 -4.81 -7.02 10.38
C ARG A 217 -5.13 -5.56 10.07
N ALA A 218 -5.64 -4.81 11.04
CA ALA A 218 -5.90 -3.39 10.86
C ALA A 218 -5.60 -2.55 12.11
N SER A 219 -5.28 -1.27 11.92
CA SER A 219 -5.20 -0.26 12.96
C SER A 219 -5.86 1.04 12.48
N ALA A 220 -6.78 1.59 13.28
CA ALA A 220 -7.43 2.86 12.96
C ALA A 220 -6.63 4.02 13.55
N PHE A 221 -6.54 5.13 12.82
CA PHE A 221 -5.90 6.34 13.32
C PHE A 221 -6.61 7.63 12.91
N GLY A 222 -6.31 8.74 13.59
CA GLY A 222 -6.93 10.01 13.23
C GLY A 222 -6.69 11.19 14.15
N SER A 223 -6.94 12.38 13.59
CA SER A 223 -6.91 13.65 14.32
C SER A 223 -8.31 14.06 14.75
N HIS A 224 -8.44 14.75 15.87
CA HIS A 224 -9.71 15.35 16.31
C HIS A 224 -9.51 16.73 16.96
N GLY A 225 -10.56 17.55 16.99
CA GLY A 225 -10.50 18.88 17.62
C GLY A 225 -10.81 18.87 19.12
N TRP A 226 -11.93 18.23 19.51
CA TRP A 226 -12.43 18.22 20.89
C TRP A 226 -12.73 16.81 21.40
N SER A 227 -13.94 16.29 21.17
CA SER A 227 -14.42 15.04 21.77
C SER A 227 -14.06 13.78 20.98
N GLY A 228 -13.66 13.91 19.71
CA GLY A 228 -13.22 12.77 18.91
C GLY A 228 -14.35 11.80 18.53
N GLY A 229 -14.10 10.50 18.64
CA GLY A 229 -15.07 9.42 18.39
C GLY A 229 -15.04 8.75 17.01
N ALA A 230 -14.49 9.40 15.98
CA ALA A 230 -14.46 8.81 14.64
C ALA A 230 -13.51 7.61 14.52
N VAL A 231 -12.36 7.67 15.22
CA VAL A 231 -11.35 6.59 15.18
C VAL A 231 -11.88 5.31 15.82
N ASP A 232 -12.55 5.40 16.97
CA ASP A 232 -13.17 4.23 17.61
C ASP A 232 -14.28 3.65 16.74
N ARG A 233 -15.13 4.52 16.17
CA ARG A 233 -16.18 4.11 15.23
C ARG A 233 -15.61 3.41 14.00
N LEU A 234 -14.48 3.88 13.48
CA LEU A 234 -13.76 3.27 12.36
C LEU A 234 -13.20 1.90 12.77
N SER A 235 -12.55 1.81 13.93
CA SER A 235 -12.00 0.56 14.46
C SER A 235 -13.08 -0.53 14.56
N THR A 236 -14.26 -0.19 15.08
CA THR A 236 -15.39 -1.14 15.16
C THR A 236 -15.81 -1.62 13.77
N ARG A 237 -15.97 -0.72 12.79
CA ARG A 237 -16.38 -1.12 11.44
C ARG A 237 -15.35 -1.95 10.69
N LEU A 238 -14.05 -1.70 10.93
CA LEU A 238 -12.99 -2.55 10.38
C LEU A 238 -13.02 -3.95 10.99
N GLN A 239 -13.29 -4.05 12.29
CA GLN A 239 -13.51 -5.33 12.95
C GLN A 239 -14.72 -6.08 12.34
N ASP A 240 -15.83 -5.37 12.14
CA ASP A 240 -17.05 -5.92 11.52
C ASP A 240 -16.79 -6.40 10.07
N ALA A 241 -15.89 -5.73 9.34
CA ALA A 241 -15.46 -6.12 8.00
C ALA A 241 -14.57 -7.39 7.98
N GLY A 242 -14.10 -7.86 9.14
CA GLY A 242 -13.33 -9.08 9.31
C GLY A 242 -11.82 -8.88 9.52
N PHE A 243 -11.36 -7.66 9.81
CA PHE A 243 -9.97 -7.40 10.15
C PHE A 243 -9.66 -7.71 11.62
N GLU A 244 -8.47 -8.24 11.89
CA GLU A 244 -7.94 -8.37 13.25
C GLU A 244 -7.40 -7.01 13.72
N MET A 245 -8.04 -6.41 14.73
CA MET A 245 -7.72 -5.05 15.17
C MET A 245 -6.52 -5.01 16.12
N SER A 246 -5.56 -4.15 15.81
CA SER A 246 -4.52 -3.67 16.71
C SER A 246 -4.94 -2.35 17.37
N LEU A 247 -4.13 -1.85 18.31
CA LEU A 247 -4.42 -0.59 19.01
C LEU A 247 -4.62 0.56 18.01
N SER A 248 -5.56 1.46 18.33
CA SER A 248 -5.82 2.66 17.54
C SER A 248 -4.96 3.84 17.98
N LEU A 249 -4.63 4.75 17.06
CA LEU A 249 -3.84 5.96 17.34
C LEU A 249 -4.68 7.24 17.20
N LYS A 250 -4.65 8.11 18.22
CA LYS A 250 -5.41 9.37 18.22
C LYS A 250 -4.48 10.53 18.52
N ALA A 251 -4.59 11.60 17.73
CA ALA A 251 -3.93 12.87 18.01
C ALA A 251 -4.98 14.00 18.08
N LYS A 252 -4.69 15.04 18.85
CA LYS A 252 -5.54 16.23 18.95
C LYS A 252 -4.93 17.34 18.11
N TRP A 253 -5.74 18.00 17.29
CA TRP A 253 -5.31 19.04 16.36
C TRP A 253 -4.14 18.62 15.46
N ARG A 254 -3.29 19.57 15.07
CA ARG A 254 -2.08 19.30 14.30
C ARG A 254 -1.04 18.63 15.21
N PRO A 255 -0.50 17.46 14.85
CA PRO A 255 0.60 16.85 15.60
C PRO A 255 1.81 17.78 15.66
N ASP A 256 2.32 18.00 16.87
CA ASP A 256 3.63 18.60 17.13
C ASP A 256 4.72 17.52 17.06
N ILE A 257 5.96 17.88 17.40
CA ILE A 257 7.12 16.98 17.31
C ILE A 257 6.92 15.74 18.18
N ASP A 258 6.44 15.92 19.42
CA ASP A 258 6.22 14.82 20.36
C ASP A 258 5.10 13.90 19.88
N ALA A 259 4.00 14.47 19.38
CA ALA A 259 2.90 13.69 18.81
C ALA A 259 3.32 12.94 17.53
N LEU A 260 4.19 13.52 16.70
CA LEU A 260 4.75 12.83 15.53
C LEU A 260 5.66 11.66 15.93
N GLU A 261 6.43 11.79 17.01
CA GLU A 261 7.22 10.67 17.53
C GLU A 261 6.33 9.54 18.06
N LEU A 262 5.22 9.86 18.72
CA LEU A 262 4.21 8.84 19.08
C LEU A 262 3.62 8.15 17.84
N CYS A 263 3.41 8.89 16.74
CA CYS A 263 2.96 8.31 15.47
C CYS A 263 4.03 7.38 14.86
N ARG A 264 5.31 7.79 14.87
CA ARG A 264 6.43 6.95 14.43
C ARG A 264 6.53 5.68 15.28
N GLN A 265 6.49 5.83 16.60
CA GLN A 265 6.55 4.69 17.51
C GLN A 265 5.38 3.72 17.30
N HIS A 266 4.17 4.22 17.02
CA HIS A 266 3.04 3.39 16.64
C HIS A 266 3.34 2.57 15.38
N GLY A 267 3.96 3.18 14.36
CA GLY A 267 4.45 2.48 13.17
C GLY A 267 5.46 1.37 13.50
N ARG A 268 6.41 1.65 14.39
CA ARG A 268 7.40 0.66 14.88
C ARG A 268 6.73 -0.52 15.56
N ASP A 269 5.77 -0.26 16.44
CA ASP A 269 5.06 -1.30 17.19
C ASP A 269 4.21 -2.17 16.26
N ILE A 270 3.53 -1.55 15.27
CA ILE A 270 2.79 -2.28 14.23
C ILE A 270 3.72 -3.18 13.41
N ALA A 271 4.87 -2.67 12.97
CA ALA A 271 5.84 -3.47 12.21
C ALA A 271 6.33 -4.69 13.02
N ARG A 272 6.64 -4.51 14.32
CA ARG A 272 7.03 -5.62 15.22
C ARG A 272 5.91 -6.63 15.39
N GLN A 273 4.69 -6.16 15.63
CA GLN A 273 3.56 -7.05 15.86
C GLN A 273 3.19 -7.84 14.60
N TRP A 274 3.34 -7.25 13.42
CA TRP A 274 2.88 -7.80 12.14
C TRP A 274 4.02 -8.41 11.30
N ALA A 275 5.21 -8.57 11.86
CA ALA A 275 6.34 -9.20 11.19
C ALA A 275 6.02 -10.67 10.82
N LEU A 276 6.19 -11.04 9.55
CA LEU A 276 5.96 -12.41 9.07
C LEU A 276 7.14 -13.34 9.34
N SER A 277 8.33 -12.76 9.48
CA SER A 277 9.59 -13.45 9.75
C SER A 277 10.33 -12.72 10.87
N PRO A 278 11.24 -13.41 11.59
CA PRO A 278 12.06 -12.77 12.61
C PRO A 278 12.66 -11.47 12.07
N LEU A 279 12.50 -10.41 12.85
CA LEU A 279 13.10 -9.12 12.52
C LEU A 279 14.62 -9.22 12.63
N PRO A 280 15.37 -8.46 11.82
CA PRO A 280 16.79 -8.28 12.07
C PRO A 280 16.96 -7.82 13.51
N VAL A 281 17.76 -8.53 14.28
CA VAL A 281 18.16 -8.03 15.60
C VAL A 281 18.94 -6.76 15.29
N ALA A 282 18.42 -5.61 15.72
CA ALA A 282 19.22 -4.39 15.71
C ALA A 282 20.47 -4.72 16.54
N GLU A 283 21.62 -4.84 15.88
CA GLU A 283 22.90 -4.74 16.59
C GLU A 283 22.78 -3.45 17.38
N ALA A 284 22.76 -3.59 18.71
CA ALA A 284 22.77 -2.44 19.59
C ALA A 284 23.93 -1.57 19.12
N ALA A 285 23.61 -0.39 18.60
CA ALA A 285 24.62 0.61 18.31
C ALA A 285 25.46 0.70 19.58
N THR A 286 26.69 0.22 19.48
CA THR A 286 27.64 0.26 20.57
C THR A 286 27.83 1.72 20.86
N THR A 287 27.25 2.17 21.98
CA THR A 287 27.58 3.46 22.56
C THR A 287 29.10 3.51 22.67
N PRO A 288 29.79 4.42 21.96
CA PRO A 288 31.19 4.67 22.27
C PRO A 288 31.22 5.11 23.74
N GLU A 289 32.10 4.50 24.52
CA GLU A 289 32.36 4.94 25.89
C GLU A 289 32.58 6.45 25.92
N PRO A 290 32.13 7.16 26.98
CA PRO A 290 32.40 8.58 27.12
C PRO A 290 33.91 8.75 27.32
N GLN A 291 34.62 9.13 26.26
CA GLN A 291 35.96 9.67 26.39
C GLN A 291 35.85 11.03 27.08
N ASP A 292 36.53 11.14 28.22
CA ASP A 292 36.64 12.33 29.06
C ASP A 292 36.80 13.60 28.21
N CYS A 293 35.74 14.42 28.19
CA CYS A 293 35.80 15.74 27.62
C CYS A 293 36.56 16.65 28.59
N ALA A 294 37.87 16.76 28.36
CA ALA A 294 38.68 17.79 28.98
C ALA A 294 38.15 19.16 28.54
N CYS A 295 37.66 19.92 29.50
CA CYS A 295 37.31 21.32 29.36
C CYS A 295 38.51 22.14 28.86
N ALA A 296 38.48 22.53 27.59
CA ALA A 296 39.41 23.51 27.03
C ALA A 296 38.65 24.79 26.67
N ALA A 297 39.10 25.89 27.25
CA ALA A 297 38.53 27.22 27.19
C ALA A 297 38.35 27.75 25.75
N ALA A 298 37.22 28.42 25.53
CA ALA A 298 36.89 29.14 24.31
C ALA A 298 37.95 30.21 23.98
N ALA A 299 38.59 30.05 22.82
CA ALA A 299 39.23 31.12 22.08
C ALA A 299 38.38 31.38 20.84
N ALA A 300 38.01 32.64 20.63
CA ALA A 300 37.18 33.09 19.52
C ALA A 300 37.84 32.73 18.17
N ALA A 301 37.28 31.73 17.49
CA ALA A 301 37.63 31.37 16.12
C ALA A 301 36.81 32.22 15.16
N ASP A 302 37.44 32.70 14.09
CA ASP A 302 36.81 33.42 12.99
C ASP A 302 35.99 32.42 12.14
N LEU A 303 34.66 32.46 12.26
CA LEU A 303 33.74 31.43 11.73
C LEU A 303 33.34 31.65 10.25
N GLY A 304 34.00 32.57 9.55
CA GLY A 304 33.74 32.86 8.13
C GLY A 304 32.46 33.69 7.90
N PRO A 305 32.12 33.96 6.62
CA PRO A 305 31.02 34.85 6.29
C PRO A 305 29.64 34.21 6.49
N MET A 306 28.65 35.03 6.83
CA MET A 306 27.24 34.63 6.81
C MET A 306 26.78 34.42 5.37
N MET A 307 25.89 33.46 5.16
CA MET A 307 25.35 33.13 3.85
C MET A 307 23.86 33.44 3.81
N GLN A 308 23.36 33.91 2.69
CA GLN A 308 21.96 34.24 2.51
C GLN A 308 21.36 33.43 1.36
N CYS A 309 20.21 32.81 1.61
CA CYS A 309 19.44 32.16 0.57
C CYS A 309 18.90 33.21 -0.41
N SER A 310 19.27 33.12 -1.68
CA SER A 310 18.83 34.04 -2.74
C SER A 310 17.30 34.01 -2.96
N VAL A 311 16.62 32.92 -2.56
CA VAL A 311 15.19 32.68 -2.82
C VAL A 311 14.29 33.23 -1.72
N CYS A 312 14.56 32.91 -0.46
CA CYS A 312 13.70 33.30 0.67
C CYS A 312 14.37 34.30 1.63
N GLN A 313 15.60 34.71 1.34
CA GLN A 313 16.37 35.68 2.12
C GLN A 313 16.75 35.23 3.54
N TRP A 314 16.55 33.95 3.87
CA TRP A 314 17.00 33.37 5.14
C TRP A 314 18.53 33.39 5.24
N VAL A 315 19.07 33.77 6.41
CA VAL A 315 20.50 33.93 6.64
C VAL A 315 21.03 32.82 7.53
N TYR A 316 22.01 32.08 7.01
CA TYR A 316 22.83 31.16 7.78
C TYR A 316 23.88 31.94 8.58
N ASP A 317 23.82 31.79 9.90
CA ASP A 317 24.79 32.33 10.86
C ASP A 317 25.65 31.19 11.40
N PRO A 318 26.95 31.11 11.03
CA PRO A 318 27.88 30.10 11.52
C PRO A 318 27.92 29.99 13.05
N ALA A 319 27.70 31.09 13.79
CA ALA A 319 27.69 31.06 15.25
C ALA A 319 26.48 30.30 15.82
N LYS A 320 25.39 30.20 15.06
CA LYS A 320 24.17 29.47 15.44
C LYS A 320 24.10 28.08 14.80
N GLY A 321 24.70 27.91 13.63
CA GLY A 321 24.54 26.69 12.84
C GLY A 321 23.08 26.46 12.42
N GLU A 322 22.74 25.21 12.09
CA GLU A 322 21.37 24.76 11.89
C GLU A 322 21.22 23.34 12.46
N PRO A 323 21.03 23.21 13.80
CA PRO A 323 21.04 21.91 14.47
C PRO A 323 19.96 20.95 13.99
N ASN A 324 18.87 21.43 13.37
CA ASN A 324 17.81 20.58 12.81
C ASN A 324 18.24 19.80 11.57
N GLN A 325 19.40 20.12 11.01
CA GLN A 325 20.01 19.45 9.87
C GLN A 325 21.44 18.99 10.19
N ASP A 326 21.71 18.69 11.46
CA ASP A 326 22.99 18.21 11.97
C ASP A 326 24.16 19.20 11.77
N VAL A 327 23.87 20.49 11.60
CA VAL A 327 24.88 21.56 11.52
C VAL A 327 25.00 22.25 12.87
N GLN A 328 26.07 21.98 13.61
CA GLN A 328 26.26 22.50 14.96
C GLN A 328 26.54 24.01 14.98
N PRO A 329 26.26 24.71 16.11
CA PRO A 329 26.74 26.06 16.32
C PRO A 329 28.27 26.11 16.24
N GLY A 330 28.81 27.04 15.45
CA GLY A 330 30.23 27.16 15.18
C GLY A 330 30.69 26.45 13.90
N THR A 331 29.79 25.87 13.09
CA THR A 331 30.17 25.28 11.81
C THR A 331 30.33 26.36 10.72
N PRO A 332 31.49 26.50 10.06
CA PRO A 332 31.63 27.40 8.91
C PRO A 332 30.89 26.85 7.67
N TRP A 333 30.47 27.72 6.75
CA TRP A 333 29.69 27.28 5.56
C TRP A 333 30.40 26.23 4.69
N SER A 334 31.73 26.23 4.68
CA SER A 334 32.54 25.22 3.98
C SER A 334 32.36 23.80 4.54
N GLU A 335 31.98 23.67 5.82
CA GLU A 335 31.79 22.40 6.52
C GLU A 335 30.31 21.99 6.61
N VAL A 336 29.39 22.83 6.16
CA VAL A 336 27.97 22.47 6.06
C VAL A 336 27.80 21.35 5.01
N PRO A 337 27.10 20.24 5.32
CA PRO A 337 26.88 19.14 4.39
C PRO A 337 26.17 19.55 3.08
N ASP A 338 26.46 18.86 1.97
CA ASP A 338 25.84 19.16 0.65
C ASP A 338 24.34 18.84 0.59
N ASN A 339 23.84 17.99 1.48
CA ASN A 339 22.41 17.70 1.65
C ASN A 339 21.67 18.75 2.48
N PHE A 340 22.33 19.83 2.88
CA PHE A 340 21.70 20.96 3.58
C PHE A 340 20.64 21.62 2.70
N LEU A 341 19.45 21.81 3.29
CA LEU A 341 18.33 22.49 2.68
C LEU A 341 18.04 23.78 3.44
N CYS A 342 17.67 24.86 2.76
CA CYS A 342 17.22 26.07 3.43
C CYS A 342 16.00 25.77 4.33
N PRO A 343 16.01 26.12 5.63
CA PRO A 343 14.90 25.80 6.54
C PRO A 343 13.55 26.40 6.14
N GLU A 344 13.55 27.53 5.42
CA GLU A 344 12.33 28.24 5.02
C GLU A 344 11.78 27.77 3.67
N CYS A 345 12.64 27.45 2.69
CA CYS A 345 12.20 27.13 1.32
C CYS A 345 12.59 25.74 0.82
N SER A 346 13.35 24.99 1.60
CA SER A 346 13.78 23.61 1.32
C SER A 346 14.58 23.42 0.03
N LEU A 347 15.18 24.48 -0.51
CA LEU A 347 16.14 24.41 -1.62
C LEU A 347 17.56 24.14 -1.11
N GLY A 348 18.38 23.51 -1.94
CA GLY A 348 19.72 23.05 -1.58
C GLY A 348 20.73 24.15 -1.28
N LYS A 349 21.94 23.72 -0.92
CA LYS A 349 23.08 24.60 -0.60
C LYS A 349 23.53 25.49 -1.77
N ASP A 350 23.16 25.13 -3.00
CA ASP A 350 23.52 25.79 -4.25
C ASP A 350 22.92 27.19 -4.43
N VAL A 351 21.83 27.50 -3.71
CA VAL A 351 21.13 28.80 -3.84
C VAL A 351 21.57 29.86 -2.82
N PHE A 352 22.69 29.64 -2.12
CA PHE A 352 23.19 30.54 -1.08
C PHE A 352 24.35 31.41 -1.55
N ASP A 353 24.22 32.71 -1.35
CA ASP A 353 25.22 33.72 -1.66
C ASP A 353 25.85 34.29 -0.39
N VAL A 354 27.09 34.77 -0.49
CA VAL A 354 27.77 35.43 0.62
C VAL A 354 27.04 36.73 0.94
N LEU A 355 26.63 36.91 2.20
CA LEU A 355 26.02 38.16 2.65
C LEU A 355 27.09 39.26 2.68
N ALA A 356 27.14 40.08 1.63
CA ALA A 356 28.09 41.18 1.53
C ALA A 356 27.90 42.15 2.70
N THR A 357 28.93 42.31 3.53
CA THR A 357 28.98 43.36 4.54
C THR A 357 29.25 44.67 3.81
N GLU A 358 28.25 45.54 3.67
CA GLU A 358 28.47 46.88 3.13
C GLU A 358 29.52 47.62 3.97
N ALA A 359 30.57 48.09 3.30
CA ALA A 359 31.60 48.91 3.88
C ALA A 359 31.06 50.33 4.13
N LYS A 360 30.93 50.68 5.42
CA LYS A 360 30.90 52.02 6.03
C LYS A 360 29.77 52.99 5.65
#